data_AF-A0A660PI82-F1
#
_entry.id   AF-A0A660PI82-F1
#
_cell.length_a   1.000
_cell.length_b   1.000
_cell.length_c   1.000
_cell.angle_alpha   90.00
_cell.angle_beta   90.00
_cell.angle_gamma   90.00
#
_symmetry.space_group_name_H-M   'P 1'
#
loop_
_entity.id
_entity.type
_entity.pdbx_description
1 polymer ?
#
loop_
_entity_poly.entity_id
_entity_poly.type
_entity_poly.pdbx_seq_one_letter_code
_entity_poly.pdbx_strand_id
1 'polypeptide(L)'
;MLTDPSYSRRLKDLLEHSSSLDLNDINLLRVGRHFRLNEHTKIIVGRNEEENEKIKQFAKPEYLKLEAINTGSPLTLYIDSKGKNNIVTAAAITARYCKLKNEPEVEVECSNDNFSQKLKIIPARPEDISKYQIK
;
A
#
# COMPACT_ATOMS: atom_id res chain seq x y z
N MET A 1 4.58 -20.32 -12.01
CA MET A 1 3.64 -21.48 -11.98
C MET A 1 2.36 -21.03 -11.28
N LEU A 2 1.20 -21.53 -11.70
CA LEU A 2 -0.16 -21.10 -11.32
C LEU A 2 -0.57 -21.48 -9.87
N THR A 3 0.40 -21.56 -8.96
CA THR A 3 0.26 -22.00 -7.57
C THR A 3 1.21 -21.17 -6.70
N ASP A 4 1.07 -19.85 -6.76
CA ASP A 4 1.67 -18.98 -5.75
C ASP A 4 0.66 -18.88 -4.58
N PRO A 5 0.92 -19.51 -3.42
CA PRO A 5 -0.02 -19.52 -2.30
C PRO A 5 -0.39 -18.09 -1.84
N SER A 6 0.54 -17.15 -1.99
CA SER A 6 0.34 -15.73 -1.74
C SER A 6 -0.70 -15.13 -2.68
N TYR A 7 -0.66 -15.46 -3.98
CA TYR A 7 -1.66 -15.00 -4.94
C TYR A 7 -3.06 -15.51 -4.58
N SER A 8 -3.21 -16.80 -4.28
CA SER A 8 -4.51 -17.38 -3.88
C SER A 8 -5.06 -16.72 -2.62
N ARG A 9 -4.21 -16.44 -1.61
CA ARG A 9 -4.63 -15.73 -0.40
C ARG A 9 -5.03 -14.28 -0.67
N ARG A 10 -4.29 -13.57 -1.51
CA ARG A 10 -4.64 -12.19 -1.91
C ARG A 10 -5.93 -12.13 -2.72
N LEU A 11 -6.19 -13.13 -3.56
CA LEU A 11 -7.44 -13.26 -4.30
C LEU A 11 -8.60 -13.54 -3.36
N LYS A 12 -8.41 -14.44 -2.38
CA LYS A 12 -9.40 -14.70 -1.34
C LYS A 12 -9.73 -13.44 -0.54
N ASP A 13 -8.71 -12.71 -0.07
CA ASP A 13 -8.89 -11.41 0.61
C ASP A 13 -9.63 -10.39 -0.27
N LEU A 14 -9.35 -10.35 -1.58
CA LEU A 14 -10.09 -9.48 -2.49
C LEU A 14 -11.57 -9.87 -2.58
N LEU A 15 -11.87 -11.16 -2.72
CA LEU A 15 -13.24 -11.68 -2.81
C LEU A 15 -14.03 -11.49 -1.50
N GLU A 16 -13.38 -11.61 -0.35
CA GLU A 16 -14.02 -11.44 0.96
C GLU A 16 -14.37 -9.99 1.29
N HIS A 17 -13.68 -9.02 0.66
CA HIS A 17 -13.76 -7.62 1.03
C HIS A 17 -14.17 -6.65 -0.09
N SER A 18 -14.29 -7.12 -1.33
CA SER A 18 -14.74 -6.31 -2.46
C SER A 18 -16.03 -6.87 -3.04
N SER A 19 -17.10 -6.06 -2.99
CA SER A 19 -18.40 -6.42 -3.57
C SER A 19 -18.39 -6.40 -5.11
N SER A 20 -17.44 -5.68 -5.72
CA SER A 20 -17.21 -5.63 -7.16
C SER A 20 -15.73 -5.92 -7.45
N LEU A 21 -15.47 -6.95 -8.26
CA LEU A 21 -14.15 -7.22 -8.80
C LEU A 21 -14.02 -6.53 -10.16
N ASP A 22 -12.98 -5.73 -10.31
CA ASP A 22 -12.56 -5.22 -11.61
C ASP A 22 -11.23 -5.84 -12.06
N LEU A 23 -10.95 -5.80 -13.36
CA LEU A 23 -9.68 -6.28 -13.94
C LEU A 23 -8.48 -5.57 -13.31
N ASN A 24 -8.61 -4.29 -12.95
CA ASN A 24 -7.56 -3.54 -12.27
C ASN A 24 -7.23 -4.15 -10.89
N ASP A 25 -8.23 -4.58 -10.13
CA ASP A 25 -8.03 -5.20 -8.82
C ASP A 25 -7.31 -6.54 -8.95
N ILE A 26 -7.61 -7.33 -9.98
CA ILE A 26 -6.91 -8.60 -10.30
C ILE A 26 -5.45 -8.34 -10.68
N ASN A 27 -5.19 -7.31 -11.50
CA ASN A 27 -3.84 -6.94 -11.91
C ASN A 27 -3.00 -6.47 -10.71
N LEU A 28 -3.62 -5.74 -9.78
CA LEU A 28 -2.97 -5.29 -8.55
C LEU A 28 -2.52 -6.45 -7.65
N LEU A 29 -3.18 -7.62 -7.69
CA LEU A 29 -2.77 -8.79 -6.89
C LEU A 29 -1.36 -9.30 -7.22
N ARG A 30 -0.85 -8.99 -8.41
CA ARG A 30 0.44 -9.46 -8.93
C ARG A 30 1.60 -8.54 -8.61
N VAL A 31 1.35 -7.36 -8.05
CA VAL A 31 2.37 -6.33 -7.80
C VAL A 31 2.49 -6.00 -6.31
N GLY A 32 3.68 -5.66 -5.87
CA GLY A 32 3.89 -5.13 -4.54
C GLY A 32 3.80 -6.13 -3.39
N ARG A 33 3.73 -5.57 -2.19
CA ARG A 33 3.50 -6.27 -0.92
C ARG A 33 2.14 -5.83 -0.41
N HIS A 34 1.26 -6.80 -0.18
CA HIS A 34 -0.09 -6.53 0.28
C HIS A 34 -0.13 -6.60 1.81
N PHE A 35 -0.71 -5.57 2.41
CA PHE A 35 -0.98 -5.54 3.84
C PHE A 35 -2.45 -5.21 4.07
N ARG A 36 -3.07 -5.93 4.99
CA ARG A 36 -4.42 -5.64 5.47
C ARG A 36 -4.31 -5.01 6.84
N LEU A 37 -4.60 -3.71 6.94
CA LEU A 37 -4.50 -3.01 8.23
C LEU A 37 -5.73 -3.29 9.10
N ASN A 38 -6.91 -3.42 8.48
CA ASN A 38 -8.16 -3.86 9.12
C ASN A 38 -9.17 -4.36 8.06
N GLU A 39 -10.42 -4.61 8.45
CA GLU A 39 -11.49 -5.09 7.56
C GLU A 39 -11.83 -4.15 6.38
N HIS A 40 -11.43 -2.89 6.42
CA HIS A 40 -11.79 -1.88 5.42
C HIS A 40 -10.58 -1.28 4.69
N THR A 41 -9.38 -1.41 5.26
CA THR A 41 -8.16 -0.80 4.76
C THR A 41 -7.18 -1.85 4.26
N LYS A 42 -6.77 -1.71 3.01
CA LYS A 42 -5.72 -2.49 2.37
C LYS A 42 -4.68 -1.55 1.78
N ILE A 43 -3.41 -1.94 1.89
CA ILE A 43 -2.32 -1.22 1.25
C ILE A 43 -1.47 -2.14 0.39
N ILE A 44 -0.92 -1.58 -0.69
CA ILE A 44 -0.04 -2.29 -1.63
C ILE A 44 1.23 -1.47 -1.77
N VAL A 45 2.35 -1.99 -1.25
CA VAL A 45 3.66 -1.31 -1.29
C VAL A 45 4.47 -1.85 -2.47
N GLY A 46 4.80 -1.01 -3.45
CA GLY A 46 5.65 -1.41 -4.57
C GLY A 46 7.06 -1.79 -4.13
N ARG A 47 7.65 -2.81 -4.78
CA ARG A 47 9.00 -3.30 -4.46
C ARG A 47 10.10 -2.62 -5.27
N ASN A 48 9.76 -2.13 -6.46
CA ASN A 48 10.66 -1.49 -7.41
C ASN A 48 9.87 -0.50 -8.28
N GLU A 49 10.57 0.24 -9.14
CA GLU A 49 9.98 1.25 -10.01
C GLU A 49 8.97 0.66 -11.00
N GLU A 50 9.24 -0.51 -11.57
CA GLU A 50 8.31 -1.19 -12.48
C GLU A 50 6.97 -1.54 -11.80
N GLU A 51 7.01 -2.02 -10.56
CA GLU A 51 5.81 -2.26 -9.76
C GLU A 51 5.12 -0.96 -9.37
N ASN A 52 5.87 0.11 -9.07
CA ASN A 52 5.29 1.43 -8.78
C ASN A 52 4.50 1.95 -9.99
N GLU A 53 5.02 1.82 -11.20
CA GLU A 53 4.32 2.23 -12.42
C GLU A 53 3.05 1.42 -12.66
N LYS A 54 3.11 0.10 -12.47
CA LYS A 54 1.91 -0.76 -12.53
C LYS A 54 0.88 -0.36 -11.47
N ILE A 55 1.31 -0.06 -10.25
CA ILE A 55 0.43 0.43 -9.18
C ILE A 55 -0.26 1.73 -9.60
N LYS A 56 0.47 2.69 -10.19
CA LYS A 56 -0.12 3.94 -10.71
C LYS A 56 -1.14 3.68 -11.81
N GLN A 57 -0.82 2.77 -12.73
CA GLN A 57 -1.66 2.43 -13.88
C GLN A 57 -3.00 1.81 -13.46
N PHE A 58 -2.99 0.92 -12.47
CA PHE A 58 -4.19 0.22 -12.01
C PHE A 58 -4.89 0.91 -10.82
N ALA A 59 -4.33 2.01 -10.30
CA ALA A 59 -4.94 2.77 -9.22
C ALA A 59 -6.22 3.47 -9.69
N LYS A 60 -7.31 3.30 -8.92
CA LYS A 60 -8.55 4.06 -9.13
C LYS A 60 -8.40 5.50 -8.57
N PRO A 61 -9.12 6.49 -9.11
CA PRO A 61 -9.02 7.90 -8.67
C PRO A 61 -9.34 8.12 -7.18
N GLU A 62 -10.17 7.25 -6.60
CA GLU A 62 -10.54 7.31 -5.18
C GLU A 62 -9.42 6.83 -4.23
N TYR A 63 -8.47 6.04 -4.73
CA TYR A 63 -7.39 5.48 -3.93
C TYR A 63 -6.33 6.55 -3.65
N LEU A 64 -5.72 6.47 -2.46
CA LEU A 64 -4.63 7.36 -2.08
C LEU A 64 -3.29 6.73 -2.43
N LYS A 65 -2.34 7.57 -2.83
CA LYS A 65 -0.96 7.22 -3.11
C LYS A 65 -0.10 7.79 -1.99
N LEU A 66 0.77 6.97 -1.43
CA LEU A 66 1.69 7.37 -0.37
C LEU A 66 3.12 7.19 -0.89
N GLU A 67 3.91 8.24 -0.81
CA GLU A 67 5.30 8.25 -1.26
C GLU A 67 6.19 8.99 -0.25
N ALA A 68 7.35 8.41 0.06
CA ALA A 68 8.34 9.09 0.92
C ALA A 68 9.10 10.15 0.12
N ILE A 69 9.04 11.40 0.59
CA ILE A 69 9.60 12.56 -0.09
C ILE A 69 11.13 12.41 -0.21
N ASN A 70 11.69 12.79 -1.36
CA ASN A 70 13.14 12.74 -1.67
C ASN A 70 13.77 11.33 -1.64
N THR A 71 12.98 10.26 -1.73
CA THR A 71 13.51 8.88 -1.72
C THR A 71 13.30 8.13 -3.04
N GLY A 72 12.32 8.54 -3.84
CA GLY A 72 11.93 7.96 -5.14
C GLY A 72 11.26 6.59 -5.07
N SER A 73 11.19 5.95 -3.91
CA SER A 73 10.56 4.63 -3.72
C SER A 73 10.41 4.32 -2.22
N PRO A 74 9.35 3.62 -1.79
CA PRO A 74 8.31 2.97 -2.60
C PRO A 74 7.06 3.83 -2.77
N LEU A 75 6.31 3.55 -3.83
CA LEU A 75 4.92 3.98 -3.96
C LEU A 75 4.02 2.99 -3.25
N THR A 76 3.18 3.49 -2.36
CA THR A 76 2.18 2.68 -1.67
C THR A 76 0.78 3.11 -2.06
N LEU A 77 -0.03 2.17 -2.52
CA LEU A 77 -1.45 2.39 -2.77
C LEU A 77 -2.23 2.12 -1.49
N TYR A 78 -3.09 3.06 -1.10
CA TYR A 78 -3.99 2.97 0.05
C TYR A 78 -5.44 2.90 -0.44
N ILE A 79 -6.06 1.78 -0.12
CA ILE A 79 -7.42 1.41 -0.50
C ILE A 79 -8.22 1.35 0.79
N ASP A 80 -9.24 2.20 0.92
CA ASP A 80 -10.09 2.22 2.10
C ASP A 80 -11.55 2.50 1.74
N SER A 81 -12.45 1.63 2.21
CA SER A 81 -13.88 1.72 1.94
C SER A 81 -14.70 2.53 2.95
N LYS A 82 -14.10 2.95 4.08
CA LYS A 82 -14.76 3.68 5.18
C LYS A 82 -14.09 5.01 5.57
N GLY A 83 -13.00 5.39 4.91
CA GLY A 83 -12.35 6.69 5.06
C GLY A 83 -10.89 6.62 5.51
N LYS A 84 -10.30 7.77 5.81
CA LYS A 84 -8.84 7.94 5.99
C LYS A 84 -8.30 7.50 7.37
N ASN A 85 -8.86 6.48 7.99
CA ASN A 85 -8.62 6.14 9.40
C ASN A 85 -7.22 5.55 9.67
N ASN A 86 -6.59 4.90 8.69
CA ASN A 86 -5.31 4.22 8.88
C ASN A 86 -4.16 4.81 8.04
N ILE A 87 -4.30 6.05 7.58
CA ILE A 87 -3.26 6.70 6.78
C ILE A 87 -1.93 6.77 7.53
N VAL A 88 -1.96 7.06 8.83
CA VAL A 88 -0.75 7.16 9.67
C VAL A 88 0.02 5.83 9.67
N THR A 89 -0.68 4.71 9.85
CA THR A 89 -0.08 3.36 9.81
C THR A 89 0.45 3.03 8.41
N ALA A 90 -0.31 3.37 7.36
CA ALA A 90 0.12 3.16 5.98
C ALA A 90 1.38 3.98 5.64
N ALA A 91 1.46 5.23 6.11
CA ALA A 91 2.62 6.09 5.95
C ALA A 91 3.84 5.53 6.69
N ALA A 92 3.65 5.03 7.92
CA ALA A 92 4.73 4.40 8.69
C ALA A 92 5.29 3.15 7.98
N ILE A 93 4.43 2.34 7.37
CA ILE A 93 4.83 1.18 6.56
C ILE A 93 5.56 1.62 5.30
N THR A 94 5.08 2.66 4.62
CA THR A 94 5.73 3.25 3.43
C THR A 94 7.16 3.71 3.78
N ALA A 95 7.30 4.48 4.86
CA ALA A 95 8.58 4.96 5.36
C ALA A 95 9.54 3.82 5.74
N ARG A 96 9.03 2.69 6.25
CA ARG A 96 9.88 1.52 6.54
C ARG A 96 10.50 0.91 5.28
N TYR A 97 9.78 0.94 4.17
CA TYR A 97 10.25 0.35 2.93
C TYR A 97 11.03 1.34 2.05
N CYS A 98 11.19 2.59 2.48
CA CYS A 98 12.02 3.58 1.79
C CYS A 98 13.49 3.52 2.23
N LYS A 99 14.35 4.28 1.55
CA LYS A 99 15.79 4.36 1.87
C LYS A 99 16.05 5.01 3.23
N LEU A 100 15.19 5.92 3.67
CA LEU A 100 15.29 6.67 4.93
C LEU A 100 14.72 5.92 6.14
N LYS A 101 14.54 4.59 6.06
CA LYS A 101 13.98 3.76 7.14
C LYS A 101 14.72 3.80 8.48
N ASN A 102 15.95 4.32 8.51
CA ASN A 102 16.77 4.48 9.72
C ASN A 102 16.74 5.90 10.28
N GLU A 103 16.12 6.84 9.56
CA GLU A 103 15.93 8.21 10.05
C GLU A 103 14.87 8.22 11.17
N PRO A 104 14.99 9.16 12.12
CA PRO A 104 14.03 9.27 13.23
C PRO A 104 12.63 9.60 12.72
N GLU A 105 12.53 10.41 11.67
CA GLU A 105 11.29 10.79 11.01
C GLU A 105 11.48 10.84 9.50
N VAL A 106 10.47 10.40 8.76
CA VAL A 106 10.41 10.46 7.31
C VAL A 106 9.18 11.24 6.90
N GLU A 107 9.34 12.16 5.96
CA GLU A 107 8.20 12.85 5.35
C GLU A 107 7.58 11.96 4.27
N VAL A 108 6.28 11.68 4.42
CA VAL A 108 5.47 10.91 3.48
C VAL A 108 4.36 11.81 2.95
N GLU A 109 4.30 11.96 1.63
CA GLU A 109 3.20 12.62 0.95
C GLU A 109 2.09 11.61 0.67
N CYS A 110 0.86 11.98 1.03
CA CYS A 110 -0.36 11.21 0.81
C CYS A 110 -1.24 12.00 -0.15
N SER A 111 -1.43 11.52 -1.38
CA SER A 111 -2.15 12.26 -2.40
C SER A 111 -3.09 11.40 -3.26
N ASN A 112 -4.14 12.01 -3.79
CA ASN A 112 -4.95 11.55 -4.91
C ASN A 112 -5.28 12.76 -5.81
N ASP A 113 -6.11 12.59 -6.84
CA ASP A 113 -6.42 13.66 -7.80
C ASP A 113 -7.03 14.93 -7.17
N ASN A 114 -7.63 14.84 -5.98
CA ASN A 114 -8.33 15.96 -5.32
C ASN A 114 -7.76 16.34 -3.94
N PHE A 115 -6.74 15.64 -3.45
CA PHE A 115 -6.22 15.79 -2.10
C PHE A 115 -4.71 15.55 -2.08
N SER A 116 -3.98 16.40 -1.37
CA SER A 116 -2.57 16.15 -1.03
C SER A 116 -2.29 16.61 0.39
N GLN A 117 -1.59 15.77 1.15
CA GLN A 117 -1.19 16.05 2.52
C GLN A 117 0.18 15.44 2.80
N LYS A 118 1.04 16.19 3.48
CA LYS A 118 2.35 15.70 3.94
C LYS A 118 2.27 15.33 5.42
N LEU A 119 2.88 14.20 5.76
CA LEU A 119 2.94 13.67 7.12
C LEU A 119 4.38 13.39 7.49
N LYS A 120 4.80 13.84 8.67
CA LYS A 120 6.03 13.39 9.31
C LYS A 120 5.71 12.15 10.13
N ILE A 121 6.35 11.03 9.81
CA ILE A 121 6.07 9.74 10.44
C ILE A 121 7.34 9.02 10.84
N ILE A 122 7.28 8.30 11.96
CA ILE A 122 8.34 7.41 12.39
C ILE A 122 8.20 6.10 11.60
N PRO A 123 9.26 5.60 10.94
CA PRO A 123 9.21 4.33 10.21
C PRO A 123 8.75 3.16 11.09
N ALA A 124 7.80 2.37 10.59
CA ALA A 124 7.26 1.23 11.33
C ALA A 124 8.33 0.15 11.57
N ARG A 125 8.29 -0.48 12.75
CA ARG A 125 9.20 -1.59 13.09
C ARG A 125 8.77 -2.88 12.38
N PRO A 126 9.70 -3.78 12.02
CA PRO A 126 9.37 -4.98 11.26
C PRO A 126 8.41 -5.91 12.02
N GLU A 127 8.50 -5.95 13.34
CA GLU A 127 7.63 -6.72 14.23
C GLU A 127 6.18 -6.25 14.14
N ASP A 128 5.95 -4.94 14.06
CA ASP A 128 4.63 -4.34 13.96
C ASP A 128 3.97 -4.55 12.59
N ILE A 129 4.77 -4.79 11.55
CA ILE A 129 4.26 -4.94 10.18
C ILE A 129 3.88 -6.40 9.89
N SER A 130 4.57 -7.36 10.51
CA SER A 130 4.40 -8.79 10.19
C SER A 130 2.98 -9.29 10.42
N LYS A 131 2.26 -8.72 11.40
CA LYS A 131 0.86 -9.03 11.70
C LYS A 131 -0.13 -8.61 10.60
N TYR A 132 0.23 -7.65 9.77
CA TYR A 132 -0.65 -7.13 8.70
C TYR A 132 -0.35 -7.73 7.33
N GLN A 133 0.78 -8.43 7.18
CA GLN A 133 1.25 -8.87 5.88
C GLN A 133 0.46 -10.09 5.38
N ILE A 134 -0.14 -9.95 4.20
CA ILE A 134 -0.77 -11.07 3.50
C ILE A 134 0.35 -11.87 2.82
N LYS A 135 0.79 -12.95 3.47
CA LYS A 135 1.80 -13.89 2.95
C LYS A 135 1.20 -14.90 2.01
#